data_AF-A0A4Z0P5E9-F1
#
_entry.id   AF-A0A4Z0P5E9-F1
#
_cell.length_a   1.000
_cell.length_b   1.000
_cell.length_c   1.000
_cell.angle_alpha   90.00
_cell.angle_beta   90.00
_cell.angle_gamma   90.00
#
_symmetry.space_group_name_H-M   'P 1'
#
loop_
_entity.id
_entity.type
_entity.pdbx_description
1 polymer ?
#
loop_
_entity_poly.entity_id
_entity_poly.type
_entity_poly.pdbx_seq_one_letter_code
_entity_poly.pdbx_strand_id
1 'polypeptide(L)' 'MTIAPSTIKPRINPVELRYLRQSVAACAVGCRYQAMQAIVVYAKLHDNMDLTDEAAYLEAEFKAAEENETQLHISAASL' A
#
# COMPACT_ATOMS: atom_id res chain seq x y z
N MET A 1 29.51 -6.99 -15.58
CA MET A 1 29.10 -7.33 -14.20
C MET A 1 27.59 -7.39 -14.17
N THR A 2 27.02 -8.58 -14.14
CA THR A 2 25.57 -8.79 -14.08
C THR A 2 25.17 -8.75 -12.61
N ILE A 3 24.65 -7.62 -12.14
CA ILE A 3 24.14 -7.50 -10.78
C ILE A 3 22.81 -8.25 -10.76
N ALA A 4 22.78 -9.40 -10.06
CA ALA A 4 21.52 -10.09 -9.80
C ALA A 4 20.60 -9.11 -9.05
N PRO A 5 19.31 -8.99 -9.43
CA PRO A 5 18.37 -8.18 -8.67
C PRO A 5 18.34 -8.76 -7.26
N SER A 6 18.88 -8.02 -6.31
CA SER A 6 18.85 -8.41 -4.91
C SER A 6 17.40 -8.58 -4.54
N THR A 7 17.01 -9.81 -4.22
CA THR A 7 15.75 -10.17 -3.57
C THR A 7 15.75 -9.61 -2.15
N ILE A 8 15.85 -8.29 -2.04
CA ILE A 8 15.57 -7.55 -0.83
C ILE A 8 14.07 -7.74 -0.63
N LYS A 9 13.70 -8.67 0.24
CA LYS A 9 12.38 -8.58 0.84
C LYS A 9 12.33 -7.18 1.46
N PRO A 10 11.41 -6.30 1.04
CA PRO A 10 11.29 -4.99 1.65
C PRO A 10 11.15 -5.21 3.15
N ARG A 11 12.07 -4.65 3.93
CA ARG A 11 12.04 -4.82 5.38
C ARG A 11 11.00 -3.84 5.90
N ILE A 12 9.73 -4.22 5.76
CA ILE A 12 8.60 -3.41 6.18
C ILE A 12 8.78 -3.01 7.64
N ASN A 13 8.84 -1.70 7.87
CA ASN A 13 8.91 -1.16 9.19
C ASN A 13 7.48 -1.01 9.75
N PRO A 14 7.15 -1.68 10.87
CA PRO A 14 5.79 -1.70 11.39
C PRO A 14 5.30 -0.31 11.85
N VAL A 15 6.21 0.59 12.25
CA VAL A 15 5.84 1.95 12.68
C VAL A 15 5.46 2.83 11.48
N GLU A 16 6.27 2.78 10.44
CA GLU A 16 6.07 3.51 9.18
C GLU A 16 4.83 3.01 8.45
N LEU A 17 4.61 1.68 8.43
CA LEU A 17 3.38 1.10 7.89
C LEU A 17 2.14 1.57 8.66
N ARG A 18 2.21 1.64 10.00
CA ARG A 18 1.09 2.13 10.82
C ARG A 18 0.79 3.60 10.51
N TYR A 19 1.83 4.43 10.40
CA TYR A 19 1.69 5.83 10.02
C TYR A 19 1.01 5.99 8.65
N LEU A 20 1.47 5.23 7.65
CA LEU A 20 0.91 5.28 6.30
C LEU A 20 -0.57 4.85 6.30
N ARG A 21 -0.92 3.76 6.98
CA ARG A 21 -2.31 3.28 7.10
C ARG A 21 -3.23 4.32 7.71
N GLN A 22 -2.83 4.95 8.81
CA GLN A 22 -3.63 5.98 9.47
C GLN A 22 -3.85 7.19 8.56
N SER A 23 -2.79 7.60 7.87
CA SER A 23 -2.84 8.74 6.95
C SER A 23 -3.76 8.46 5.75
N VAL A 24 -3.67 7.27 5.14
CA VAL A 24 -4.55 6.86 4.04
C VAL A 24 -6.01 6.73 4.49
N ALA A 25 -6.25 6.22 5.70
CA ALA A 25 -7.59 6.08 6.26
C ALA A 25 -8.27 7.43 6.56
N ALA A 26 -7.49 8.50 6.75
CA ALA A 26 -8.01 9.86 6.93
C ALA A 26 -8.42 10.52 5.60
N CYS A 27 -8.10 9.93 4.45
CA CYS A 27 -8.45 10.46 3.14
C CYS A 27 -9.88 10.08 2.71
N ALA A 28 -10.42 10.84 1.77
CA ALA A 28 -11.76 10.61 1.23
C ALA A 28 -11.90 9.23 0.54
N VAL A 29 -13.12 8.69 0.56
CA VAL A 29 -13.43 7.41 -0.10
C VAL A 29 -13.21 7.53 -1.60
N GLY A 30 -12.51 6.56 -2.20
CA GLY A 30 -12.28 6.48 -3.65
C GLY A 30 -10.94 7.04 -4.15
N CYS A 31 -10.16 7.75 -3.32
CA CYS A 31 -8.86 8.30 -3.73
C CYS A 31 -7.65 7.63 -3.05
N ARG A 32 -7.83 6.44 -2.44
CA ARG A 32 -6.81 5.77 -1.61
C ARG A 32 -5.44 5.65 -2.27
N TYR A 33 -5.38 5.29 -3.56
CA TYR A 33 -4.12 5.16 -4.28
C TYR A 33 -3.41 6.51 -4.46
N GLN A 34 -4.15 7.55 -4.87
CA GLN A 34 -3.61 8.90 -5.05
C GLN A 34 -3.16 9.51 -3.70
N ALA A 35 -3.97 9.30 -2.65
CA ALA A 35 -3.64 9.69 -1.29
C ALA A 35 -2.35 9.04 -0.80
N MET A 36 -2.22 7.73 -0.96
CA MET A 36 -1.02 6.99 -0.58
C MET A 36 0.24 7.54 -1.27
N GLN A 37 0.20 7.76 -2.59
CA GLN A 37 1.32 8.34 -3.32
C GLN A 37 1.67 9.76 -2.84
N ALA A 38 0.67 10.60 -2.57
CA ALA A 38 0.89 11.94 -2.04
C ALA A 38 1.55 11.91 -0.64
N ILE A 39 1.12 10.99 0.24
CA ILE A 39 1.70 10.82 1.58
C ILE A 39 3.15 10.35 1.50
N VAL A 40 3.47 9.40 0.62
CA VAL A 40 4.85 8.92 0.41
C VAL A 40 5.77 10.07 -0.01
N VAL A 41 5.34 10.87 -1.01
CA VAL A 41 6.12 12.03 -1.47
C VAL A 41 6.28 13.07 -0.35
N TYR A 42 5.21 13.36 0.38
CA TYR A 42 5.24 14.32 1.50
C TYR A 42 6.22 13.87 2.59
N ALA A 43 6.13 12.62 3.05
CA ALA A 43 7.00 12.06 4.08
C ALA A 43 8.47 12.07 3.66
N LYS A 44 8.74 11.83 2.37
CA LYS A 44 10.11 11.89 1.83
C LYS A 44 10.66 13.32 1.83
N LEU A 45 9.86 14.30 1.44
CA LEU A 45 10.28 15.70 1.34
C LEU A 45 10.40 16.39 2.70
N HIS A 46 9.49 16.10 3.63
CA HIS A 46 9.41 16.80 4.91
C HIS A 46 10.17 16.10 6.03
N ASP A 47 10.07 14.78 6.13
CA ASP A 47 10.60 14.01 7.25
C ASP A 47 11.81 13.13 6.87
N ASN A 48 12.20 13.17 5.59
CA ASN A 48 13.20 12.28 4.98
C ASN A 48 12.88 10.78 5.20
N MET A 49 11.60 10.46 5.39
CA MET A 49 11.10 9.10 5.62
C MET A 49 10.79 8.44 4.26
N ASP A 50 11.40 7.29 4.00
CA ASP A 50 11.14 6.52 2.78
C ASP A 50 10.08 5.47 3.07
N LEU A 51 8.89 5.66 2.51
CA LEU A 51 7.73 4.79 2.68
C LEU A 51 7.46 3.91 1.44
N THR A 52 8.40 3.82 0.51
CA THR A 52 8.19 3.14 -0.78
C THR A 52 7.81 1.67 -0.59
N ASP A 53 8.49 1.00 0.33
CA ASP A 53 8.29 -0.41 0.64
C ASP A 53 6.95 -0.65 1.37
N GLU A 54 6.62 0.20 2.34
CA GLU A 54 5.35 0.18 3.07
C GLU A 54 4.16 0.45 2.16
N ALA A 55 4.31 1.38 1.21
CA ALA A 55 3.29 1.69 0.23
C ALA A 55 3.06 0.53 -0.73
N ALA A 56 4.13 -0.12 -1.23
CA ALA A 56 4.00 -1.31 -2.08
C ALA A 56 3.31 -2.47 -1.34
N TYR A 57 3.63 -2.66 -0.06
CA TYR A 57 2.96 -3.65 0.79
C TYR A 57 1.48 -3.34 0.98
N LEU A 58 1.15 -2.08 1.33
CA LEU A 58 -0.22 -1.65 1.57
C LEU A 58 -1.07 -1.70 0.29
N GLU A 59 -0.48 -1.39 -0.87
CA GLU A 59 -1.12 -1.54 -2.18
C GLU A 59 -1.48 -3.00 -2.47
N ALA A 60 -0.56 -3.93 -2.22
CA ALA A 60 -0.81 -5.36 -2.42
C ALA A 60 -1.94 -5.87 -1.51
N GLU A 61 -2.01 -5.40 -0.26
CA GLU A 61 -3.13 -5.72 0.63
C GLU A 61 -4.47 -5.20 0.12
N PHE A 62 -4.53 -3.96 -0.37
CA PHE A 62 -5.78 -3.41 -0.92
C PHE A 62 -6.24 -4.16 -2.16
N LYS A 63 -5.32 -4.52 -3.07
CA LYS A 63 -5.63 -5.35 -4.24
C LYS A 63 -6.18 -6.72 -3.82
N ALA A 64 -5.53 -7.37 -2.86
CA ALA A 64 -6.01 -8.66 -2.35
C ALA A 64 -7.38 -8.56 -1.66
N ALA A 65 -7.68 -7.44 -1.00
CA ALA A 65 -9.00 -7.19 -0.41
C ALA A 65 -10.08 -6.99 -1.49
N GLU A 66 -9.80 -6.20 -2.52
CA GLU A 66 -10.72 -5.97 -3.65
C GLU A 66 -10.99 -7.27 -4.44
N GLU A 67 -9.96 -8.10 -4.67
CA GLU A 67 -10.11 -9.41 -5.32
C GLU A 67 -10.99 -10.37 -4.50
N ASN A 68 -10.84 -10.37 -3.17
CA ASN A 68 -11.66 -11.19 -2.28
C ASN A 68 -13.12 -10.70 -2.21
N GLU A 69 -13.35 -9.39 -2.14
CA GLU A 69 -14.71 -8.82 -2.20
C GLU A 69 -15.41 -9.20 -3.52
N THR A 70 -14.68 -9.10 -4.63
CA THR A 70 -15.20 -9.46 -5.96
C THR A 70 -15.55 -10.96 -6.05
N GLN A 71 -14.72 -11.86 -5.49
CA GLN A 71 -15.01 -13.29 -5.46
C GLN A 71 -16.25 -13.64 -4.59
N LEU A 72 -16.42 -12.99 -3.44
CA LEU A 72 -17.60 -13.18 -2.60
C LEU A 72 -18.89 -12.77 -3.32
N HIS A 73 -18.87 -11.65 -4.05
CA HIS A 73 -20.02 -11.17 -4.81
C HIS A 73 -20.37 -12.05 -6.01
N ILE A 74 -19.39 -12.56 -6.75
CA ILE A 74 -19.63 -13.49 -7.88
C ILE A 74 -20.21 -14.81 -7.36
N SER A 75 -19.72 -15.29 -6.22
CA SER A 75 -20.18 -16.54 -5.58
C SER A 75 -21.62 -16.41 -5.04
N ALA A 76 -22.02 -15.23 -4.56
CA ALA A 76 -23.37 -14.95 -4.09
C ALA A 76 -24.40 -14.71 -5.22
N ALA A 77 -23.96 -14.22 -6.38
CA ALA A 77 -24.83 -13.96 -7.53
C ALA A 77 -25.07 -15.18 -8.44
N SER A 78 -24.41 -16.31 -8.17
CA SER A 78 -24.50 -17.55 -8.97
C SER A 78 -25.46 -18.61 -8.39
N LEU A 79 -26.38 -18.22 -7.50
CA LEU A 79 -27.46 -19.03 -6.92
C LEU A 79 -28.81 -18.50 -7.40
#